data_AF-A0A7X7JAG9-F1
#
_entry.id   AF-A0A7X7JAG9-F1
#
_cell.length_a   1.000
_cell.length_b   1.000
_cell.length_c   1.000
_cell.angle_alpha   90.00
_cell.angle_beta   90.00
_cell.angle_gamma   90.00
#
_symmetry.space_group_name_H-M   'P 1'
#
loop_
_entity.id
_entity.type
_entity.pdbx_description
1 polymer ?
#
loop_
_entity_poly.entity_id
_entity_poly.type
_entity_poly.pdbx_seq_one_letter_code
_entity_poly.pdbx_strand_id
1 'polypeptide(L)'
;SVMRLEGYVQVSNGSGEDYENAQTRVIVGQVHMIDQIAELARRQYPYGSPLTLPSAPASGREGTMHREVGMMKMAMGGRSFDLNGPKPKEIVKEGLSEYFIYTIEGTETIPTGWSKRLPSFDQDGVPVVNLYKFDEDRYGPQTVRFLSFKNDKEHKLGQTPVPGGLLRVFRSADAAKSLSYEGQSEFKYIPVNEDVELNLGPAPNVLVEPKVMDFRSENYQTDNHGDIVGWDEVREVKIEVKNTRDIPVKVEVRRGFDARKWEIKPAGDCGDYEKVDKSTVKFTLKLEARSSKVFTYTLTSHFGTRAEN
;
A
#
# COMPACT_ATOMS: atom_id res chain seq x y z
N SER A 1 17.86 2.41 2.67
CA SER A 1 17.74 3.55 1.73
C SER A 1 16.67 4.50 2.23
N VAL A 2 16.53 5.68 1.64
CA VAL A 2 15.44 6.62 1.95
C VAL A 2 14.63 6.95 0.70
N MET A 3 13.36 7.28 0.90
CA MET A 3 12.39 7.63 -0.15
C MET A 3 11.67 8.92 0.23
N ARG A 4 11.34 9.76 -0.76
CA ARG A 4 10.32 10.79 -0.63
C ARG A 4 9.00 10.24 -1.14
N LEU A 5 7.97 10.27 -0.31
CA LEU A 5 6.66 9.74 -0.60
C LEU A 5 5.67 10.88 -0.82
N GLU A 6 5.25 11.05 -2.08
CA GLU A 6 4.30 12.08 -2.51
C GLU A 6 2.98 11.42 -2.92
N GLY A 7 1.89 11.77 -2.23
CA GLY A 7 0.55 11.27 -2.48
C GLY A 7 -0.35 12.35 -3.09
N TYR A 8 -1.18 11.95 -4.07
CA TYR A 8 -2.18 12.83 -4.68
C TYR A 8 -3.54 12.13 -4.73
N VAL A 9 -4.60 12.90 -4.52
CA VAL A 9 -5.99 12.47 -4.71
C VAL A 9 -6.52 13.12 -5.98
N GLN A 10 -7.08 12.31 -6.87
CA GLN A 10 -7.75 12.81 -8.06
C GLN A 10 -9.24 13.02 -7.76
N VAL A 11 -9.70 14.25 -7.89
CA VAL A 11 -11.11 14.61 -7.79
C VAL A 11 -11.64 14.87 -9.20
N SER A 12 -12.74 14.23 -9.57
CA SER A 12 -13.43 14.46 -10.85
C SER A 12 -14.86 14.90 -10.56
N ASN A 13 -15.25 16.06 -11.08
CA ASN A 13 -16.62 16.55 -10.94
C ASN A 13 -17.43 16.23 -12.20
N GLY A 14 -18.46 15.40 -12.05
CA GLY A 14 -19.44 15.08 -13.08
C GLY A 14 -20.87 15.37 -12.65
N SER A 15 -21.09 16.27 -11.68
CA SER A 15 -22.42 16.51 -11.10
C SER A 15 -23.34 17.35 -12.00
N GLY A 16 -22.78 18.16 -12.91
CA GLY A 16 -23.56 19.13 -13.69
C GLY A 16 -23.53 20.55 -13.11
N GLU A 17 -22.95 20.74 -11.92
CA GLU A 17 -22.77 22.04 -11.27
C GLU A 17 -21.30 22.34 -10.98
N ASP A 18 -20.95 23.62 -10.97
CA ASP A 18 -19.61 24.07 -10.59
C ASP A 18 -19.55 24.27 -9.07
N TYR A 19 -18.58 23.66 -8.42
CA TYR A 19 -18.35 23.87 -6.99
C TYR A 19 -17.28 24.94 -6.80
N GLU A 20 -17.69 26.16 -6.47
CA GLU A 20 -16.78 27.25 -6.12
C GLU A 20 -16.35 27.17 -4.65
N ASN A 21 -15.07 27.45 -4.38
CA ASN A 21 -14.52 27.47 -3.02
C ASN A 21 -14.81 26.19 -2.20
N ALA A 22 -14.82 25.03 -2.85
CA ALA A 22 -15.14 23.78 -2.19
C ALA A 22 -14.01 23.35 -1.26
N GLN A 23 -14.35 22.97 -0.03
CA GLN A 23 -13.43 22.24 0.85
C GLN A 23 -13.50 20.76 0.50
N THR A 24 -12.36 20.15 0.18
CA THR A 24 -12.31 18.71 -0.12
C THR A 24 -11.93 17.92 1.12
N ARG A 25 -12.76 16.93 1.47
CA ARG A 25 -12.49 15.97 2.52
C ARG A 25 -12.49 14.56 1.94
N VAL A 26 -11.47 13.79 2.25
CA VAL A 26 -11.31 12.41 1.78
C VAL A 26 -11.58 11.47 2.95
N ILE A 27 -12.56 10.59 2.78
CA ILE A 27 -12.87 9.56 3.77
C ILE A 27 -12.17 8.28 3.33
N VAL A 28 -11.40 7.68 4.23
CA VAL A 28 -10.69 6.44 3.96
C VAL A 28 -11.41 5.28 4.61
N GLY A 29 -11.85 4.32 3.80
CA GLY A 29 -12.62 3.14 4.23
C GLY A 29 -13.74 2.80 3.24
N GLN A 30 -14.47 1.72 3.50
CA GLN A 30 -15.67 1.38 2.75
C GLN A 30 -16.84 2.21 3.31
N VAL A 31 -17.21 3.29 2.63
CA VAL A 31 -18.32 4.13 3.06
C VAL A 31 -19.63 3.44 2.71
N HIS A 32 -20.36 2.95 3.71
CA HIS A 32 -21.75 2.55 3.56
C HIS A 32 -22.63 3.81 3.51
N MET A 33 -22.76 4.40 2.34
CA MET A 33 -23.68 5.52 2.12
C MET A 33 -25.09 4.97 2.01
N ILE A 34 -25.93 5.30 2.99
CA ILE A 34 -27.34 4.91 3.03
C ILE A 34 -28.13 5.67 1.94
N ASP A 35 -27.65 6.85 1.56
CA ASP A 35 -28.22 7.66 0.49
C ASP A 35 -27.36 7.56 -0.78
N GLN A 36 -27.97 7.24 -1.91
CA GLN A 36 -27.29 7.26 -3.20
C GLN A 36 -26.90 8.71 -3.52
N ILE A 37 -25.60 9.05 -3.42
CA ILE A 37 -25.08 10.37 -3.80
C ILE A 37 -25.51 10.78 -5.21
N ALA A 38 -25.66 9.80 -6.12
CA ALA A 38 -26.19 10.03 -7.47
C ALA A 38 -27.63 10.58 -7.47
N GLU A 39 -28.47 10.22 -6.49
CA GLU A 39 -29.81 10.79 -6.33
C GLU A 39 -29.75 12.16 -5.64
N LEU A 40 -28.90 12.34 -4.63
CA LEU A 40 -28.75 13.62 -3.93
C LEU A 40 -28.15 14.71 -4.83
N ALA A 41 -27.16 14.38 -5.65
CA ALA A 41 -26.55 15.31 -6.61
C ALA A 41 -27.49 15.69 -7.76
N ARG A 42 -28.54 14.91 -8.02
CA ARG A 42 -29.61 15.23 -8.98
C ARG A 42 -30.72 16.07 -8.37
N ARG A 43 -30.74 16.27 -7.06
CA ARG A 43 -31.73 17.10 -6.38
C ARG A 43 -31.22 18.53 -6.31
N GLN A 44 -32.09 19.47 -6.67
CA GLN A 44 -31.84 20.91 -6.52
C GLN A 44 -31.60 21.32 -5.05
N TYR A 45 -32.03 20.51 -4.07
CA TYR A 45 -31.74 20.68 -2.64
C TYR A 45 -31.46 19.32 -1.97
N PRO A 46 -30.19 18.94 -1.74
CA PRO A 46 -29.83 17.63 -1.19
C PRO A 46 -30.37 17.35 0.23
N TYR A 47 -30.56 18.40 1.04
CA TYR A 47 -31.02 18.29 2.44
C TYR A 47 -32.26 19.13 2.74
N GLY A 48 -33.09 19.39 1.72
CA GLY A 48 -34.24 20.29 1.83
C GLY A 48 -33.88 21.77 1.66
N SER A 49 -34.89 22.57 1.33
CA SER A 49 -34.71 24.01 1.08
C SER A 49 -34.75 24.80 2.40
N PRO A 50 -33.83 25.76 2.64
CA PRO A 50 -33.90 26.66 3.80
C PRO A 50 -35.02 27.71 3.68
N LEU A 51 -35.79 27.70 2.60
CA LEU A 51 -36.98 28.53 2.46
C LEU A 51 -38.09 27.96 3.35
N THR A 52 -38.33 28.59 4.49
CA THR A 52 -39.59 28.45 5.22
C THR A 52 -40.73 28.73 4.25
N LEU A 53 -41.52 27.71 3.92
CA LEU A 53 -42.78 27.89 3.20
C LEU A 53 -43.60 28.95 3.96
N PRO A 54 -44.15 29.98 3.29
CA PRO A 54 -45.09 30.87 3.93
C PRO A 54 -46.28 30.04 4.40
N SER A 55 -46.52 29.97 5.71
CA SER A 55 -47.78 29.45 6.22
C SER A 55 -48.90 30.32 5.64
N ALA A 56 -49.85 29.70 4.94
CA ALA A 56 -51.04 30.38 4.44
C ALA A 56 -51.74 31.15 5.57
N PRO A 57 -52.25 32.36 5.34
CA PRO A 57 -52.87 33.14 6.40
C PRO A 57 -54.21 32.50 6.81
N ALA A 58 -54.32 32.18 8.10
CA ALA A 58 -55.59 31.93 8.74
C ALA A 58 -56.35 33.25 8.87
N SER A 59 -57.58 33.26 8.41
CA SER A 59 -58.53 34.35 8.56
C SER A 59 -58.89 34.57 10.03
N GLY A 60 -58.80 35.82 10.49
CA GLY A 60 -59.72 36.35 11.51
C GLY A 60 -59.11 36.94 12.79
N ARG A 61 -59.40 38.24 12.97
CA ARG A 61 -59.54 39.02 14.21
C ARG A 61 -58.31 39.66 14.89
N GLU A 62 -58.26 40.98 14.70
CA GLU A 62 -58.20 42.08 15.69
C GLU A 62 -57.07 42.18 16.74
N GLY A 63 -56.52 43.41 16.83
CA GLY A 63 -55.82 43.93 18.02
C GLY A 63 -54.41 44.47 17.73
N THR A 64 -54.28 45.70 17.21
CA THR A 64 -53.86 46.92 17.96
C THR A 64 -52.36 47.07 18.30
N MET A 65 -51.84 48.23 17.86
CA MET A 65 -50.84 49.14 18.45
C MET A 65 -49.32 48.95 18.24
N HIS A 66 -48.75 50.00 17.60
CA HIS A 66 -47.48 50.73 17.89
C HIS A 66 -46.13 49.94 17.81
N ARG A 67 -44.96 50.47 17.41
CA ARG A 67 -44.44 51.82 17.14
C ARG A 67 -43.06 51.70 16.43
N GLU A 68 -42.80 52.59 15.48
CA GLU A 68 -41.58 53.40 15.22
C GLU A 68 -40.12 52.85 15.23
N VAL A 69 -39.42 53.18 14.11
CA VAL A 69 -38.13 53.92 13.96
C VAL A 69 -36.82 53.21 14.40
N GLY A 70 -35.70 53.18 13.67
CA GLY A 70 -35.29 53.80 12.41
C GLY A 70 -33.76 53.75 12.19
N MET A 71 -33.36 54.20 11.00
CA MET A 71 -32.08 54.84 10.59
C MET A 71 -30.72 54.08 10.61
N MET A 72 -30.29 53.72 9.39
CA MET A 72 -29.07 54.19 8.68
C MET A 72 -27.86 54.70 9.49
N LYS A 73 -26.67 54.11 9.24
CA LYS A 73 -25.44 54.88 8.95
C LYS A 73 -24.35 54.04 8.29
N MET A 74 -23.89 54.52 7.14
CA MET A 74 -22.61 54.18 6.50
C MET A 74 -21.43 54.74 7.30
N ALA A 75 -20.30 54.04 7.28
CA ALA A 75 -18.98 54.65 7.37
C ALA A 75 -17.93 53.77 6.65
N MET A 76 -17.22 54.42 5.71
CA MET A 76 -16.08 53.93 4.95
C MET A 76 -14.84 53.71 5.83
N GLY A 77 -14.00 52.73 5.48
CA GLY A 77 -12.61 52.73 5.94
C GLY A 77 -11.81 51.45 5.64
N GLY A 78 -10.76 51.58 4.83
CA GLY A 78 -9.51 50.82 5.01
C GLY A 78 -9.31 49.58 4.15
N ARG A 79 -8.75 49.75 2.95
CA ARG A 79 -8.00 48.70 2.24
C ARG A 79 -6.63 48.51 2.91
N SER A 80 -6.27 47.28 3.22
CA SER A 80 -4.88 46.84 3.35
C SER A 80 -4.71 45.57 2.51
N PHE A 81 -3.77 45.62 1.56
CA PHE A 81 -3.34 44.47 0.77
C PHE A 81 -2.22 43.79 1.55
N ASP A 82 -2.43 42.54 1.97
CA ASP A 82 -1.39 41.71 2.56
C ASP A 82 -0.66 40.96 1.43
N LEU A 83 0.61 41.32 1.24
CA LEU A 83 1.54 40.69 0.30
C LEU A 83 2.24 39.54 1.03
N ASN A 84 1.69 38.34 0.92
CA ASN A 84 2.43 37.11 1.23
C ASN A 84 2.14 36.05 0.17
N GLY A 85 3.19 35.61 -0.52
CA GLY A 85 3.12 34.55 -1.53
C GLY A 85 2.63 33.22 -0.96
N PRO A 86 2.23 32.26 -1.80
CA PRO A 86 1.62 31.02 -1.34
C PRO A 86 2.62 30.19 -0.54
N LYS A 87 2.43 30.16 0.78
CA LYS A 87 3.07 29.17 1.65
C LYS A 87 2.52 27.78 1.31
N PRO A 88 3.33 26.71 1.39
CA PRO A 88 2.85 25.35 1.16
C PRO A 88 1.69 25.04 2.12
N LYS A 89 0.63 24.45 1.57
CA LYS A 89 -0.60 24.08 2.28
C LYS A 89 -0.25 23.05 3.38
N GLU A 90 -0.73 23.28 4.58
CA GLU A 90 -0.56 22.39 5.73
C GLU A 90 -1.64 21.28 5.64
N ILE A 91 -1.70 20.32 6.55
CA ILE A 91 -2.74 19.27 6.52
C ILE A 91 -3.26 19.06 7.94
N VAL A 92 -4.45 19.58 8.26
CA VAL A 92 -5.13 19.36 9.55
C VAL A 92 -6.01 18.10 9.51
N LYS A 93 -5.81 17.22 10.50
CA LYS A 93 -6.42 15.87 10.60
C LYS A 93 -7.28 15.78 11.86
N GLU A 94 -8.57 15.49 11.72
CA GLU A 94 -9.53 15.30 12.83
C GLU A 94 -10.15 13.89 12.75
N GLY A 95 -10.17 13.16 13.87
CA GLY A 95 -10.74 11.81 13.95
C GLY A 95 -12.15 11.81 14.54
N LEU A 96 -13.14 11.27 13.82
CA LEU A 96 -14.49 10.99 14.32
C LEU A 96 -14.82 9.53 14.02
N SER A 97 -14.94 8.72 15.09
CA SER A 97 -15.49 7.37 15.16
C SER A 97 -15.27 6.49 13.90
N GLU A 98 -14.22 5.67 13.93
CA GLU A 98 -13.89 4.61 12.95
C GLU A 98 -13.42 5.05 11.55
N TYR A 99 -13.78 6.25 11.08
CA TYR A 99 -13.34 6.79 9.80
C TYR A 99 -12.23 7.83 9.95
N PHE A 100 -11.21 7.75 9.11
CA PHE A 100 -10.20 8.80 8.99
C PHE A 100 -10.60 9.75 7.87
N ILE A 101 -10.96 10.97 8.25
CA ILE A 101 -11.26 12.07 7.33
C ILE A 101 -9.99 12.90 7.15
N TYR A 102 -9.52 12.99 5.92
CA TYR A 102 -8.40 13.83 5.52
C TYR A 102 -8.97 15.09 4.89
N THR A 103 -8.87 16.21 5.60
CA THR A 103 -9.18 17.50 5.01
C THR A 103 -7.97 17.94 4.19
N ILE A 104 -8.17 18.12 2.89
CA ILE A 104 -7.15 18.74 2.04
C ILE A 104 -7.26 20.24 2.29
N GLU A 105 -6.17 20.88 2.70
CA GLU A 105 -6.22 22.28 3.07
C GLU A 105 -6.52 23.23 1.90
N GLY A 106 -7.17 24.32 2.28
CA GLY A 106 -7.67 25.34 1.37
C GLY A 106 -8.99 24.96 0.72
N THR A 107 -9.47 25.87 -0.11
CA THR A 107 -10.63 25.69 -0.94
C THR A 107 -10.20 25.62 -2.40
N GLU A 108 -10.94 24.88 -3.21
CA GLU A 108 -10.66 24.71 -4.63
C GLU A 108 -11.95 24.89 -5.42
N THR A 109 -11.88 25.60 -6.54
CA THR A 109 -12.98 25.60 -7.52
C THR A 109 -12.86 24.35 -8.38
N ILE A 110 -13.92 23.55 -8.43
CA ILE A 110 -14.00 22.29 -9.16
C ILE A 110 -15.16 22.38 -10.17
N PRO A 111 -14.90 22.88 -11.39
CA PRO A 111 -15.94 22.97 -12.41
C PRO A 111 -16.40 21.59 -12.87
N THR A 112 -17.63 21.49 -13.36
CA THR A 112 -18.15 20.27 -13.98
C THR A 112 -17.31 19.88 -15.20
N GLY A 113 -17.05 18.58 -15.35
CA GLY A 113 -16.24 18.02 -16.42
C GLY A 113 -14.72 18.10 -16.18
N TRP A 114 -14.29 18.76 -15.10
CA TRP A 114 -12.87 18.88 -14.76
C TRP A 114 -12.42 17.78 -13.81
N SER A 115 -11.16 17.38 -13.95
CA SER A 115 -10.46 16.56 -12.99
C SER A 115 -9.22 17.28 -12.48
N LYS A 116 -9.06 17.32 -11.16
CA LYS A 116 -7.95 17.99 -10.49
C LYS A 116 -7.22 17.01 -9.57
N ARG A 117 -5.88 17.08 -9.60
CA ARG A 117 -5.02 16.38 -8.64
C ARG A 117 -4.75 17.29 -7.47
N LEU A 118 -5.16 16.86 -6.29
CA LEU A 118 -4.95 17.55 -5.04
C LEU A 118 -3.85 16.84 -4.25
N PRO A 119 -2.88 17.57 -3.67
CA PRO A 119 -1.86 16.97 -2.82
C PRO A 119 -2.54 16.36 -1.59
N SER A 120 -2.10 15.15 -1.21
CA SER A 120 -2.63 14.42 -0.06
C SER A 120 -1.62 14.39 1.09
N PHE A 121 -0.36 14.09 0.80
CA PHE A 121 0.75 14.14 1.75
C PHE A 121 2.07 14.18 0.99
N ASP A 122 3.08 14.78 1.62
CA ASP A 122 4.46 14.82 1.12
C ASP A 122 5.37 14.55 2.32
N GLN A 123 6.00 13.38 2.32
CA GLN A 123 6.88 12.96 3.40
C GLN A 123 8.26 12.63 2.84
N ASP A 124 9.26 13.40 3.26
CA ASP A 124 10.64 13.17 2.85
C ASP A 124 11.41 12.27 3.83
N GLY A 125 12.37 11.53 3.27
CA GLY A 125 13.31 10.70 4.00
C GLY A 125 12.67 9.54 4.76
N VAL A 126 11.64 8.90 4.20
CA VAL A 126 11.04 7.65 4.69
C VAL A 126 12.08 6.52 4.51
N PRO A 127 12.52 5.85 5.59
CA PRO A 127 13.38 4.67 5.49
C PRO A 127 12.68 3.57 4.69
N VAL A 128 13.39 2.96 3.75
CA VAL A 128 12.87 1.85 2.94
C VAL A 128 13.90 0.73 2.82
N VAL A 129 13.38 -0.48 2.74
CA VAL A 129 14.13 -1.71 2.51
C VAL A 129 13.78 -2.25 1.12
N ASN A 130 14.80 -2.45 0.28
CA ASN A 130 14.62 -3.18 -0.98
C ASN A 130 14.83 -4.67 -0.71
N LEU A 131 13.78 -5.46 -0.92
CA LEU A 131 13.79 -6.91 -0.76
C LEU A 131 13.63 -7.56 -2.13
N TYR A 132 14.36 -8.65 -2.37
CA TYR A 132 14.22 -9.45 -3.58
C TYR A 132 13.75 -10.83 -3.17
N LYS A 133 12.58 -11.24 -3.62
CA LYS A 133 11.95 -12.50 -3.23
C LYS A 133 11.96 -13.46 -4.40
N PHE A 134 12.46 -14.66 -4.17
CA PHE A 134 12.33 -15.77 -5.09
C PHE A 134 11.43 -16.83 -4.44
N ASP A 135 10.34 -17.15 -5.11
CA ASP A 135 9.31 -18.07 -4.65
C ASP A 135 8.69 -18.68 -5.91
N GLU A 136 9.12 -19.90 -6.26
CA GLU A 136 8.69 -20.57 -7.51
C GLU A 136 7.19 -20.83 -7.51
N ASP A 137 6.63 -21.19 -6.36
CA ASP A 137 5.21 -21.51 -6.22
C ASP A 137 4.34 -20.26 -6.44
N ARG A 138 4.83 -19.09 -6.00
CA ARG A 138 4.07 -17.84 -6.06
C ARG A 138 4.34 -17.00 -7.31
N TYR A 139 5.57 -16.98 -7.79
CA TYR A 139 6.01 -16.07 -8.85
C TYR A 139 6.62 -16.78 -10.07
N GLY A 140 6.78 -18.11 -10.02
CA GLY A 140 7.53 -18.85 -11.04
C GLY A 140 9.05 -18.67 -10.91
N PRO A 141 9.83 -18.99 -11.95
CA PRO A 141 11.30 -19.05 -11.87
C PRO A 141 11.99 -17.67 -11.89
N GLN A 142 11.29 -16.63 -11.46
CA GLN A 142 11.76 -15.24 -11.49
C GLN A 142 11.88 -14.65 -10.09
N THR A 143 12.92 -13.85 -9.88
CA THR A 143 13.03 -13.02 -8.70
C THR A 143 12.13 -11.80 -8.85
N VAL A 144 11.38 -11.47 -7.80
CA VAL A 144 10.47 -10.31 -7.75
C VAL A 144 11.01 -9.30 -6.75
N ARG A 145 10.96 -8.02 -7.10
CA ARG A 145 11.38 -6.94 -6.20
C ARG A 145 10.22 -6.45 -5.35
N PHE A 146 10.51 -6.26 -4.08
CA PHE A 146 9.64 -5.66 -3.10
C PHE A 146 10.28 -4.40 -2.51
N LEU A 147 9.45 -3.39 -2.27
CA LEU A 147 9.81 -2.23 -1.46
C LEU A 147 9.04 -2.29 -0.16
N SER A 148 9.76 -2.32 0.96
CA SER A 148 9.17 -2.44 2.28
C SER A 148 9.46 -1.22 3.15
N PHE A 149 8.45 -0.78 3.89
CA PHE A 149 8.50 0.26 4.90
C PHE A 149 7.34 0.07 5.88
N LYS A 150 7.37 0.77 7.00
CA LYS A 150 6.31 0.70 8.02
C LYS A 150 5.62 2.05 8.17
N ASN A 151 4.31 2.03 8.43
CA ASN A 151 3.55 3.25 8.69
C ASN A 151 3.65 3.66 10.17
N ASP A 152 4.83 4.07 10.63
CA ASP A 152 5.07 4.46 12.01
C ASP A 152 5.90 5.76 12.12
N LYS A 153 6.06 6.25 13.36
CA LYS A 153 6.82 7.47 13.64
C LYS A 153 8.31 7.34 13.30
N GLU A 154 8.91 6.16 13.44
CA GLU A 154 10.32 5.91 13.12
C GLU A 154 10.59 6.10 11.63
N HIS A 155 9.61 5.75 10.81
CA HIS A 155 9.61 5.92 9.37
C HIS A 155 9.10 7.30 8.93
N LYS A 156 8.89 8.23 9.89
CA LYS A 156 8.30 9.55 9.69
C LYS A 156 6.86 9.51 9.13
N LEU A 157 6.18 8.40 9.35
CA LEU A 157 4.78 8.18 9.01
C LEU A 157 3.99 7.97 10.31
N GLY A 158 2.84 7.28 10.26
CA GLY A 158 2.15 6.79 11.44
C GLY A 158 1.34 7.81 12.25
N GLN A 159 1.24 9.07 11.79
CA GLN A 159 0.25 9.99 12.37
C GLN A 159 -1.17 9.61 11.96
N THR A 160 -1.29 9.09 10.74
CA THR A 160 -2.55 8.64 10.16
C THR A 160 -2.28 7.41 9.29
N PRO A 161 -3.31 6.61 9.03
CA PRO A 161 -3.23 5.60 8.00
C PRO A 161 -2.81 6.17 6.63
N VAL A 162 -2.25 5.33 5.77
CA VAL A 162 -2.01 5.70 4.37
C VAL A 162 -3.19 5.19 3.54
N PRO A 163 -3.87 6.06 2.76
CA PRO A 163 -4.93 5.62 1.87
C PRO A 163 -4.38 4.66 0.82
N GLY A 164 -5.18 3.65 0.47
CA GLY A 164 -4.85 2.75 -0.65
C GLY A 164 -4.84 3.49 -1.98
N GLY A 165 -4.11 2.94 -2.95
CA GLY A 165 -4.01 3.53 -4.29
C GLY A 165 -2.90 2.89 -5.13
N LEU A 166 -2.60 3.55 -6.25
CA LEU A 166 -1.49 3.17 -7.12
C LEU A 166 -0.23 3.91 -6.70
N LEU A 167 0.81 3.18 -6.32
CA LEU A 167 2.13 3.72 -6.05
C LEU A 167 3.03 3.53 -7.26
N ARG A 168 3.81 4.56 -7.63
CA ARG A 168 4.86 4.49 -8.66
C ARG A 168 6.19 4.83 -8.02
N VAL A 169 7.18 3.96 -8.19
CA VAL A 169 8.52 4.13 -7.63
C VAL A 169 9.44 4.66 -8.71
N PHE A 170 10.19 5.70 -8.35
CA PHE A 170 11.25 6.25 -9.18
C PHE A 170 12.55 6.30 -8.38
N ARG A 171 13.69 6.12 -9.06
CA ARG A 171 15.02 6.36 -8.51
C ARG A 171 15.62 7.59 -9.17
N SER A 172 16.25 8.44 -8.38
CA SER A 172 17.10 9.49 -8.93
C SER A 172 18.42 8.86 -9.39
N ALA A 173 18.69 8.91 -10.69
CA ALA A 173 19.86 8.23 -11.27
C ALA A 173 21.14 9.09 -11.21
N ASP A 174 21.01 10.42 -11.28
CA ASP A 174 22.14 11.32 -11.54
C ASP A 174 22.12 12.60 -10.69
N ALA A 175 23.25 13.32 -10.62
CA ALA A 175 23.33 14.66 -10.03
C ALA A 175 22.36 15.68 -10.66
N ALA A 176 21.92 15.41 -11.90
CA ALA A 176 20.90 16.17 -12.63
C ALA A 176 19.46 15.88 -12.19
N LYS A 177 19.24 15.02 -11.18
CA LYS A 177 17.93 14.61 -10.64
C LYS A 177 17.00 13.92 -11.65
N SER A 178 17.52 13.37 -12.74
CA SER A 178 16.74 12.53 -13.67
C SER A 178 16.08 11.37 -12.94
N LEU A 179 14.77 11.17 -13.16
CA LEU A 179 13.99 10.10 -12.56
C LEU A 179 13.93 8.88 -13.47
N SER A 180 14.44 7.75 -12.98
CA SER A 180 14.28 6.43 -13.60
C SER A 180 13.11 5.69 -12.98
N TYR A 181 12.21 5.15 -13.80
CA TYR A 181 11.09 4.35 -13.32
C TYR A 181 11.57 2.98 -12.82
N GLU A 182 11.16 2.59 -11.62
CA GLU A 182 11.58 1.36 -10.95
C GLU A 182 10.43 0.36 -10.72
N GLY A 183 9.18 0.75 -10.98
CA GLY A 183 8.01 -0.11 -10.87
C GLY A 183 6.77 0.62 -10.35
N GLN A 184 5.65 -0.09 -10.36
CA GLN A 184 4.40 0.36 -9.74
C GLN A 184 3.73 -0.77 -9.01
N SER A 185 2.96 -0.44 -7.98
CA SER A 185 2.20 -1.40 -7.18
C SER A 185 0.90 -0.77 -6.72
N GLU A 186 -0.19 -1.53 -6.80
CA GLU A 186 -1.42 -1.17 -6.11
C GLU A 186 -1.35 -1.68 -4.68
N PHE A 187 -1.74 -0.84 -3.73
CA PHE A 187 -1.78 -1.20 -2.32
C PHE A 187 -3.10 -0.77 -1.70
N LYS A 188 -3.53 -1.53 -0.70
CA LYS A 188 -4.73 -1.23 0.09
C LYS A 188 -4.39 -0.21 1.18
N TYR A 189 -5.41 0.23 1.89
CA TYR A 189 -5.27 0.99 3.12
C TYR A 189 -4.20 0.39 4.06
N ILE A 190 -3.27 1.22 4.53
CA ILE A 190 -2.21 0.85 5.46
C ILE A 190 -2.52 1.50 6.83
N PRO A 191 -2.93 0.72 7.85
CA PRO A 191 -3.14 1.24 9.19
C PRO A 191 -1.86 1.82 9.82
N VAL A 192 -2.02 2.59 10.89
CA VAL A 192 -0.88 3.06 11.68
C VAL A 192 -0.20 1.87 12.36
N ASN A 193 1.13 1.87 12.37
CA ASN A 193 2.03 0.83 12.89
C ASN A 193 2.02 -0.50 12.13
N GLU A 194 1.51 -0.53 10.90
CA GLU A 194 1.54 -1.73 10.05
C GLU A 194 2.67 -1.69 9.03
N ASP A 195 3.21 -2.88 8.74
CA ASP A 195 4.24 -3.10 7.74
C ASP A 195 3.66 -3.16 6.32
N VAL A 196 4.41 -2.65 5.37
CA VAL A 196 4.04 -2.60 3.96
C VAL A 196 5.12 -3.32 3.16
N GLU A 197 4.67 -4.16 2.22
CA GLU A 197 5.53 -4.73 1.20
C GLU A 197 4.89 -4.54 -0.18
N LEU A 198 5.48 -3.67 -0.99
CA LEU A 198 4.98 -3.34 -2.32
C LEU A 198 5.69 -4.18 -3.36
N ASN A 199 4.95 -5.02 -4.08
CA ASN A 199 5.46 -5.78 -5.21
C ASN A 199 5.68 -4.84 -6.40
N LEU A 200 6.94 -4.64 -6.81
CA LEU A 200 7.33 -3.79 -7.94
C LEU A 200 7.51 -4.57 -9.24
N GLY A 201 7.31 -5.90 -9.21
CA GLY A 201 7.40 -6.79 -10.35
C GLY A 201 8.75 -7.49 -10.50
N PRO A 202 8.96 -8.16 -11.65
CA PRO A 202 10.14 -8.97 -11.92
C PRO A 202 11.44 -8.16 -11.87
N ALA A 203 12.50 -8.78 -11.34
CA ALA A 203 13.79 -8.17 -11.10
C ALA A 203 14.91 -8.95 -11.80
N PRO A 204 15.13 -8.75 -13.11
CA PRO A 204 16.09 -9.56 -13.90
C PRO A 204 17.55 -9.39 -13.47
N ASN A 205 17.87 -8.32 -12.72
CA ASN A 205 19.22 -8.06 -12.22
C ASN A 205 19.59 -8.85 -10.94
N VAL A 206 18.66 -9.65 -10.40
CA VAL A 206 18.91 -10.56 -9.28
C VAL A 206 18.42 -11.94 -9.69
N LEU A 207 19.35 -12.88 -9.87
CA LEU A 207 19.05 -14.22 -10.36
C LEU A 207 19.15 -15.21 -9.21
N VAL A 208 18.20 -16.14 -9.16
CA VAL A 208 18.23 -17.29 -8.25
C VAL A 208 17.97 -18.52 -9.09
N GLU A 209 18.93 -19.44 -9.09
CA GLU A 209 18.87 -20.67 -9.87
C GLU A 209 18.95 -21.89 -8.94
N PRO A 210 17.82 -22.56 -8.69
CA PRO A 210 17.82 -23.88 -8.07
C PRO A 210 18.20 -24.98 -9.06
N LYS A 211 19.14 -25.85 -8.68
CA LYS A 211 19.55 -27.03 -9.45
C LYS A 211 19.54 -28.26 -8.54
N VAL A 212 18.80 -29.30 -8.93
CA VAL A 212 18.85 -30.61 -8.27
C VAL A 212 20.12 -31.30 -8.76
N MET A 213 21.04 -31.56 -7.84
CA MET A 213 22.35 -32.16 -8.11
C MET A 213 22.31 -33.68 -8.01
N ASP A 214 21.55 -34.19 -7.03
CA ASP A 214 21.35 -35.62 -6.81
C ASP A 214 19.90 -35.87 -6.40
N PHE A 215 19.37 -37.01 -6.83
CA PHE A 215 18.04 -37.50 -6.47
C PHE A 215 18.10 -39.00 -6.29
N ARG A 216 17.70 -39.47 -5.11
CA ARG A 216 17.57 -40.89 -4.81
C ARG A 216 16.41 -41.15 -3.88
N SER A 217 15.90 -42.37 -3.92
CA SER A 217 14.89 -42.87 -3.02
C SER A 217 15.42 -44.06 -2.22
N GLU A 218 15.18 -44.04 -0.92
CA GLU A 218 15.75 -44.98 0.05
C GLU A 218 14.72 -45.34 1.14
N ASN A 219 15.08 -46.27 2.03
CA ASN A 219 14.26 -46.69 3.18
C ASN A 219 12.84 -47.19 2.81
N TYR A 220 12.74 -47.99 1.74
CA TYR A 220 11.48 -48.58 1.31
C TYR A 220 10.90 -49.53 2.37
N GLN A 221 9.61 -49.37 2.63
CA GLN A 221 8.79 -50.23 3.47
C GLN A 221 7.73 -50.89 2.59
N THR A 222 7.59 -52.21 2.72
CA THR A 222 6.62 -53.00 1.96
C THR A 222 5.55 -53.57 2.87
N ASP A 223 4.35 -53.77 2.34
CA ASP A 223 3.29 -54.51 3.02
C ASP A 223 3.47 -56.03 2.90
N ASN A 224 2.48 -56.78 3.40
CA ASN A 224 2.48 -58.25 3.33
C ASN A 224 2.35 -58.82 1.91
N HIS A 225 1.95 -58.01 0.93
CA HIS A 225 1.84 -58.39 -0.49
C HIS A 225 3.08 -57.98 -1.30
N GLY A 226 4.03 -57.27 -0.67
CA GLY A 226 5.25 -56.79 -1.31
C GLY A 226 5.10 -55.41 -1.97
N ASP A 227 3.98 -54.73 -1.77
CA ASP A 227 3.74 -53.39 -2.32
C ASP A 227 4.46 -52.33 -1.48
N ILE A 228 5.07 -51.34 -2.13
CA ILE A 228 5.75 -50.24 -1.45
C ILE A 228 4.71 -49.33 -0.80
N VAL A 229 4.72 -49.28 0.53
CA VAL A 229 3.80 -48.48 1.36
C VAL A 229 4.49 -47.32 2.07
N GLY A 230 5.80 -47.18 1.96
CA GLY A 230 6.55 -46.04 2.49
C GLY A 230 7.96 -45.97 1.93
N TRP A 231 8.49 -44.77 1.76
CA TRP A 231 9.87 -44.54 1.31
C TRP A 231 10.29 -43.11 1.67
N ASP A 232 11.59 -42.85 1.58
CA ASP A 232 12.15 -41.51 1.66
C ASP A 232 12.67 -41.09 0.28
N GLU A 233 12.45 -39.83 -0.09
CA GLU A 233 13.15 -39.20 -1.22
C GLU A 233 14.19 -38.22 -0.69
N VAL A 234 15.43 -38.39 -1.12
CA VAL A 234 16.55 -37.50 -0.77
C VAL A 234 16.96 -36.73 -2.00
N ARG A 235 16.92 -35.39 -1.90
CA ARG A 235 17.35 -34.47 -2.95
C ARG A 235 18.48 -33.60 -2.45
N GLU A 236 19.58 -33.55 -3.20
CA GLU A 236 20.59 -32.52 -3.00
C GLU A 236 20.32 -31.37 -3.95
N VAL A 237 20.06 -30.18 -3.40
CA VAL A 237 19.72 -28.99 -4.19
C VAL A 237 20.80 -27.94 -3.99
N LYS A 238 21.35 -27.45 -5.10
CA LYS A 238 22.25 -26.31 -5.16
C LYS A 238 21.47 -25.06 -5.54
N ILE A 239 21.61 -24.00 -4.75
CA ILE A 239 21.04 -22.68 -5.05
C ILE A 239 22.19 -21.74 -5.38
N GLU A 240 22.14 -21.15 -6.57
CA GLU A 240 23.02 -20.07 -6.97
C GLU A 240 22.25 -18.75 -6.98
N VAL A 241 22.73 -17.76 -6.22
CA VAL A 241 22.15 -16.43 -6.13
C VAL A 241 23.15 -15.42 -6.67
N LYS A 242 22.75 -14.61 -7.65
CA LYS A 242 23.62 -13.65 -8.32
C LYS A 242 23.01 -12.26 -8.31
N ASN A 243 23.75 -11.29 -7.77
CA ASN A 243 23.43 -9.88 -7.84
C ASN A 243 24.24 -9.23 -8.97
N THR A 244 23.58 -8.79 -10.04
CA THR A 244 24.24 -8.04 -11.12
C THR A 244 24.12 -6.54 -10.95
N ARG A 245 23.52 -6.06 -9.86
CA ARG A 245 23.42 -4.63 -9.57
C ARG A 245 24.72 -4.07 -9.00
N ASP A 246 24.87 -2.76 -9.11
CA ASP A 246 25.93 -1.93 -8.54
C ASP A 246 25.73 -1.59 -7.06
N ILE A 247 24.68 -2.12 -6.43
CA ILE A 247 24.33 -1.91 -5.03
C ILE A 247 24.15 -3.25 -4.32
N PRO A 248 24.42 -3.32 -3.00
CA PRO A 248 24.11 -4.50 -2.20
C PRO A 248 22.61 -4.74 -2.15
N VAL A 249 22.21 -6.02 -2.09
CA VAL A 249 20.81 -6.46 -2.09
C VAL A 249 20.57 -7.52 -1.01
N LYS A 250 19.36 -7.51 -0.45
CA LYS A 250 18.85 -8.56 0.42
C LYS A 250 17.91 -9.47 -0.38
N VAL A 251 18.24 -10.75 -0.45
CA VAL A 251 17.49 -11.77 -1.21
C VAL A 251 16.86 -12.75 -0.24
N GLU A 252 15.57 -13.02 -0.39
CA GLU A 252 14.82 -14.03 0.32
C GLU A 252 14.46 -15.15 -0.66
N VAL A 253 15.03 -16.33 -0.46
CA VAL A 253 14.73 -17.53 -1.26
C VAL A 253 13.76 -18.38 -0.45
N ARG A 254 12.52 -18.48 -0.93
CA ARG A 254 11.47 -19.33 -0.36
C ARG A 254 11.34 -20.61 -1.17
N ARG A 255 11.24 -21.74 -0.47
CA ARG A 255 11.01 -23.06 -1.07
C ARG A 255 9.85 -23.74 -0.36
N GLY A 256 8.82 -24.08 -1.12
CA GLY A 256 7.76 -24.99 -0.71
C GLY A 256 8.16 -26.45 -0.91
N PHE A 257 7.68 -27.32 -0.04
CA PHE A 257 7.85 -28.76 -0.10
C PHE A 257 6.50 -29.46 0.03
N ASP A 258 6.22 -30.37 -0.89
CA ASP A 258 4.91 -31.06 -0.97
C ASP A 258 4.74 -32.17 0.08
N ALA A 259 5.85 -32.69 0.61
CA ALA A 259 5.83 -33.78 1.56
C ALA A 259 5.28 -33.33 2.92
N ARG A 260 4.45 -34.18 3.55
CA ARG A 260 3.82 -33.87 4.84
C ARG A 260 4.83 -33.84 5.99
N LYS A 261 5.87 -34.67 5.90
CA LYS A 261 7.00 -34.73 6.81
C LYS A 261 8.29 -34.65 5.99
N TRP A 262 9.18 -33.75 6.39
CA TRP A 262 10.45 -33.52 5.72
C TRP A 262 11.50 -33.01 6.70
N GLU A 263 12.75 -33.24 6.34
CA GLU A 263 13.94 -32.74 7.02
C GLU A 263 14.82 -32.02 6.01
N ILE A 264 15.45 -30.93 6.45
CA ILE A 264 16.38 -30.16 5.61
C ILE A 264 17.68 -29.93 6.36
N LYS A 265 18.79 -30.11 5.64
CA LYS A 265 20.15 -29.87 6.13
C LYS A 265 20.84 -28.89 5.20
N PRO A 266 20.82 -27.58 5.49
CA PRO A 266 21.54 -26.61 4.70
C PRO A 266 23.06 -26.72 4.93
N ALA A 267 23.82 -26.42 3.88
CA ALA A 267 25.28 -26.44 3.87
C ALA A 267 25.83 -25.26 3.04
N GLY A 268 27.01 -24.77 3.42
CA GLY A 268 27.63 -23.60 2.80
C GLY A 268 27.04 -22.26 3.29
N ASP A 269 27.24 -21.20 2.51
CA ASP A 269 26.82 -19.83 2.86
C ASP A 269 25.34 -19.59 2.51
N CYS A 270 24.45 -20.21 3.29
CA CYS A 270 23.00 -20.13 3.12
C CYS A 270 22.36 -18.90 3.81
N GLY A 271 23.16 -18.06 4.48
CA GLY A 271 22.67 -16.92 5.25
C GLY A 271 21.81 -17.32 6.44
N ASP A 272 20.77 -16.54 6.73
CA ASP A 272 19.82 -16.87 7.79
C ASP A 272 18.78 -17.86 7.25
N TYR A 273 18.56 -18.96 7.96
CA TYR A 273 17.58 -19.99 7.63
C TYR A 273 16.47 -20.03 8.68
N GLU A 274 15.22 -20.03 8.22
CA GLU A 274 14.06 -20.25 9.09
C GLU A 274 12.98 -21.11 8.41
N LYS A 275 12.32 -21.95 9.22
CA LYS A 275 11.11 -22.66 8.82
C LYS A 275 9.91 -21.75 9.04
N VAL A 276 9.31 -21.29 7.96
CA VAL A 276 8.20 -20.31 7.99
C VAL A 276 6.89 -20.98 8.40
N ASP A 277 6.64 -22.16 7.84
CA ASP A 277 5.46 -22.96 8.13
C ASP A 277 5.76 -24.46 7.96
N LYS A 278 4.72 -25.29 7.91
CA LYS A 278 4.87 -26.75 7.82
C LYS A 278 5.52 -27.22 6.51
N SER A 279 5.37 -26.48 5.42
CA SER A 279 5.82 -26.82 4.06
C SER A 279 6.84 -25.84 3.49
N THR A 280 7.03 -24.68 4.11
CA THR A 280 7.84 -23.59 3.54
C THR A 280 9.06 -23.29 4.38
N VAL A 281 10.21 -23.20 3.73
CA VAL A 281 11.44 -22.64 4.30
C VAL A 281 11.82 -21.33 3.63
N LYS A 282 12.53 -20.47 4.37
CA LYS A 282 13.08 -19.23 3.85
C LYS A 282 14.56 -19.12 4.19
N PHE A 283 15.35 -18.81 3.18
CA PHE A 283 16.76 -18.42 3.29
C PHE A 283 16.90 -16.93 3.03
N THR A 284 17.62 -16.22 3.88
CA THR A 284 17.85 -14.79 3.77
C THR A 284 19.33 -14.51 3.56
N LEU A 285 19.67 -13.97 2.40
CA LEU A 285 21.03 -13.72 1.97
C LEU A 285 21.25 -12.22 1.78
N LYS A 286 22.40 -11.74 2.24
CA LYS A 286 22.92 -10.41 1.91
C LYS A 286 24.02 -10.58 0.87
N LEU A 287 23.84 -9.95 -0.29
CA LEU A 287 24.79 -9.98 -1.39
C LEU A 287 25.33 -8.57 -1.63
N GLU A 288 26.64 -8.45 -1.79
CA GLU A 288 27.28 -7.20 -2.18
C GLU A 288 27.01 -6.90 -3.65
N ALA A 289 27.31 -5.66 -4.06
CA ALA A 289 27.26 -5.24 -5.45
C ALA A 289 28.08 -6.21 -6.33
N ARG A 290 27.52 -6.61 -7.47
CA ARG A 290 28.18 -7.47 -8.47
C ARG A 290 28.72 -8.82 -7.93
N SER A 291 28.13 -9.34 -6.85
CA SER A 291 28.56 -10.60 -6.21
C SER A 291 27.62 -11.77 -6.51
N SER A 292 28.10 -13.00 -6.29
CA SER A 292 27.28 -14.21 -6.23
C SER A 292 27.54 -14.98 -4.94
N LYS A 293 26.52 -15.73 -4.51
CA LYS A 293 26.59 -16.70 -3.41
C LYS A 293 26.03 -18.03 -3.86
N VAL A 294 26.58 -19.10 -3.33
CA VAL A 294 26.15 -20.46 -3.62
C VAL A 294 26.04 -21.22 -2.31
N PHE A 295 24.92 -21.90 -2.13
CA PHE A 295 24.73 -22.82 -1.01
C PHE A 295 24.01 -24.08 -1.50
N THR A 296 24.12 -25.14 -0.71
CA THR A 296 23.42 -26.39 -0.97
C THR A 296 22.53 -26.74 0.21
N TYR A 297 21.50 -27.55 -0.02
CA TYR A 297 20.79 -28.20 1.06
C TYR A 297 20.38 -29.61 0.63
N THR A 298 20.41 -30.52 1.60
CA THR A 298 19.83 -31.85 1.45
C THR A 298 18.41 -31.82 2.00
N LEU A 299 17.43 -32.15 1.16
CA LEU A 299 16.03 -32.33 1.52
C LEU A 299 15.73 -33.82 1.58
N THR A 300 15.25 -34.29 2.73
CA THR A 300 14.71 -35.64 2.90
C THR A 300 13.20 -35.52 3.09
N SER A 301 12.43 -36.04 2.14
CA SER A 301 10.98 -36.06 2.16
C SER A 301 10.49 -37.46 2.48
N HIS A 302 9.59 -37.60 3.44
CA HIS A 302 9.04 -38.89 3.85
C HIS A 302 7.66 -39.11 3.24
N PHE A 303 7.41 -40.31 2.69
CA PHE A 303 6.17 -40.68 2.02
C PHE A 303 5.55 -41.97 2.60
N GLY A 304 4.22 -42.08 2.47
CA GLY A 304 3.45 -43.22 2.99
C GLY A 304 3.63 -43.41 4.49
N THR A 305 3.82 -44.65 4.92
CA THR A 305 4.05 -45.03 6.33
C THR A 305 5.27 -44.35 6.97
N ARG A 306 6.25 -43.90 6.18
CA ARG A 306 7.40 -43.09 6.68
C ARG A 306 6.98 -41.67 7.10
N ALA A 307 5.92 -41.14 6.52
CA ALA A 307 5.40 -39.81 6.82
C ALA A 307 4.49 -39.77 8.06
N GLU A 308 3.96 -40.93 8.45
CA GLU A 308 3.02 -41.09 9.57
C GLU A 308 3.71 -41.38 10.90
N ASN A 309 4.91 -41.98 10.84
CA ASN A 309 5.76 -42.27 11.99
C ASN A 309 6.58 -41.06 12.45
#